data_AF-A0A317GSE2-F1
#
_entry.id   AF-A0A317GSE2-F1
#
_cell.length_a   1.000
_cell.length_b   1.000
_cell.length_c   1.000
_cell.angle_alpha   90.00
_cell.angle_beta   90.00
_cell.angle_gamma   90.00
#
_symmetry.space_group_name_H-M   'P 1'
#
loop_
_entity.id
_entity.type
_entity.pdbx_description
1 polymer ?
#
loop_
_entity_poly.entity_id
_entity_poly.type
_entity_poly.pdbx_seq_one_letter_code
_entity_poly.pdbx_strand_id
1 'polypeptide(L)'
;MESAYPLAAFSLLLALLSSLWPMAARAEGDPAPTYQRERQMQKYKGCHWTDEMGQYIYACIKKNDGFGTHWCYDETLEVFCPPQLEAAKKTADPATPDKPAN
;
A
#
# COMPACT_ATOMS: atom_id res chain seq x y z
N MET A 1 28.86 -53.43 26.07
CA MET A 1 29.14 -52.59 24.89
C MET A 1 27.85 -51.88 24.52
N GLU A 2 27.62 -50.72 25.12
CA GLU A 2 26.42 -49.92 24.91
C GLU A 2 26.54 -49.16 23.59
N SER A 3 25.52 -49.28 22.75
CA SER A 3 25.46 -48.70 21.41
C SER A 3 25.16 -47.20 21.52
N ALA A 4 26.21 -46.37 21.51
CA ALA A 4 26.14 -44.91 21.60
C ALA A 4 25.77 -44.22 20.26
N TYR A 5 25.32 -44.97 19.26
CA TYR A 5 25.08 -44.47 17.90
C TYR A 5 23.74 -43.72 17.65
N PRO A 6 22.62 -43.92 18.39
CA PRO A 6 21.34 -43.36 17.94
C PRO A 6 21.21 -41.84 18.20
N LEU A 7 21.94 -41.30 19.20
CA LEU A 7 21.87 -39.89 19.61
C LEU A 7 22.68 -38.94 18.71
N ALA A 8 23.82 -39.40 18.19
CA ALA A 8 24.67 -38.61 17.30
C ALA A 8 24.06 -38.46 15.91
N ALA A 9 23.44 -39.53 15.38
CA ALA A 9 22.80 -39.51 14.06
C ALA A 9 21.57 -38.59 14.01
N PHE A 10 20.78 -38.55 15.09
CA PHE A 10 19.60 -37.69 15.19
C PHE A 10 19.96 -36.20 15.26
N SER A 11 21.02 -35.87 16.00
CA SER A 11 21.53 -34.49 16.11
C SER A 11 22.07 -33.98 14.77
N LEU A 12 22.74 -34.84 14.00
CA LEU A 12 23.27 -34.48 12.68
C LEU A 12 22.15 -34.25 11.66
N LEU A 13 21.08 -35.05 11.72
CA LEU A 13 19.90 -34.89 10.86
C LEU A 13 19.15 -33.59 11.16
N LEU A 14 18.94 -33.25 12.44
CA LEU A 14 18.31 -31.98 12.81
C LEU A 14 19.14 -30.77 12.38
N ALA A 15 20.46 -30.82 12.50
CA ALA A 15 21.36 -29.77 12.03
C ALA A 15 21.28 -29.58 10.50
N LEU A 16 21.22 -30.68 9.74
CA LEU A 16 21.03 -30.64 8.28
C LEU A 16 19.68 -30.05 7.88
N LEU A 17 18.58 -30.43 8.52
CA LEU A 17 17.23 -29.88 8.26
C LEU A 17 17.13 -28.38 8.58
N SER A 18 17.83 -27.89 9.60
CA SER A 18 17.81 -26.47 9.98
C SER A 18 18.51 -25.54 8.98
N SER A 19 19.39 -26.07 8.13
CA SER A 19 20.13 -25.30 7.12
C SER A 19 19.31 -25.00 5.85
N LEU A 20 18.16 -25.66 5.66
CA LEU A 20 17.27 -25.49 4.50
C LEU A 20 16.26 -24.33 4.66
N TRP A 21 16.26 -23.61 5.80
CA TRP A 21 15.18 -22.66 6.11
C TRP A 21 15.43 -21.14 6.07
N PRO A 22 16.60 -20.54 5.79
CA PRO A 22 16.68 -19.07 5.82
C PRO A 22 16.33 -18.37 4.49
N MET A 23 15.80 -19.06 3.47
CA MET A 23 15.55 -18.43 2.15
C MET A 23 14.15 -17.81 1.95
N ALA A 24 13.22 -17.95 2.90
CA ALA A 24 11.82 -17.54 2.68
C ALA A 24 11.38 -16.26 3.44
N ALA A 25 12.32 -15.38 3.82
CA ALA A 25 11.97 -14.12 4.47
C ALA A 25 12.75 -12.92 3.89
N ARG A 26 12.73 -12.76 2.57
CA ARG A 26 12.94 -11.44 1.97
C ARG A 26 11.57 -10.76 1.87
N ALA A 27 11.30 -9.82 2.78
CA ALA A 27 10.31 -8.80 2.51
C ALA A 27 10.88 -7.91 1.39
N GLU A 28 10.67 -8.34 0.14
CA GLU A 28 10.88 -7.50 -1.04
C GLU A 28 9.92 -6.32 -0.94
N GLY A 29 10.41 -5.22 -0.38
CA GLY A 29 9.79 -3.92 -0.54
C GLY A 29 9.66 -3.65 -2.05
N ASP A 30 8.43 -3.33 -2.46
CA ASP A 30 7.99 -3.08 -3.83
C ASP A 30 9.10 -2.44 -4.70
N PRO A 31 9.54 -3.09 -5.80
CA PRO A 31 10.62 -2.61 -6.66
C PRO A 31 10.21 -1.41 -7.54
N ALA A 32 8.98 -0.91 -7.42
CA ALA A 32 8.54 0.28 -8.14
C ALA A 32 9.48 1.47 -7.84
N PRO A 33 9.98 2.19 -8.87
CA PRO A 33 10.73 3.43 -8.65
C PRO A 33 9.87 4.38 -7.83
N THR A 34 10.43 4.94 -6.76
CA THR A 34 9.74 5.86 -5.82
C THR A 34 8.93 6.95 -6.54
N TYR A 35 9.46 7.47 -7.66
CA TYR A 35 8.79 8.42 -8.54
C TYR A 35 7.40 7.95 -9.05
N GLN A 36 7.24 6.68 -9.42
CA GLN A 36 5.95 6.20 -9.93
C GLN A 36 4.89 6.19 -8.85
N ARG A 37 5.26 5.82 -7.62
CA ARG A 37 4.38 5.81 -6.46
C ARG A 37 3.97 7.23 -6.07
N GLU A 38 4.93 8.16 -6.05
CA GLU A 38 4.65 9.58 -5.85
C GLU A 38 3.71 10.15 -6.93
N ARG A 39 3.91 9.78 -8.20
CA ARG A 39 3.05 10.22 -9.30
C ARG A 39 1.60 9.73 -9.17
N GLN A 40 1.40 8.51 -8.68
CA GLN A 40 0.04 8.00 -8.42
C GLN A 40 -0.66 8.80 -7.31
N MET A 41 0.07 9.18 -6.25
CA MET A 41 -0.48 10.04 -5.20
C MET A 41 -0.86 11.44 -5.71
N GLN A 42 -0.16 11.95 -6.73
CA GLN A 42 -0.48 13.24 -7.34
C GLN A 42 -1.76 13.24 -8.19
N LYS A 43 -2.27 12.06 -8.59
CA LYS A 43 -3.49 11.93 -9.43
C LYS A 43 -4.69 12.69 -8.84
N TYR A 44 -4.79 12.74 -7.52
CA TYR A 44 -5.91 13.34 -6.79
C TYR A 44 -5.54 14.64 -6.05
N LYS A 45 -4.41 15.27 -6.38
CA LYS A 45 -3.90 16.46 -5.66
C LYS A 45 -4.90 17.64 -5.59
N GLY A 46 -5.80 17.77 -6.57
CA GLY A 46 -6.84 18.80 -6.61
C GLY A 46 -8.20 18.36 -6.03
N CYS A 47 -8.29 17.15 -5.48
CA CYS A 47 -9.50 16.64 -4.86
C CYS A 47 -9.54 17.08 -3.39
N HIS A 48 -10.62 17.74 -3.01
CA HIS A 48 -10.83 18.14 -1.62
C HIS A 48 -11.58 17.04 -0.88
N TRP A 49 -11.14 16.79 0.35
CA TRP A 49 -11.81 15.83 1.22
C TRP A 49 -13.14 16.41 1.72
N THR A 50 -14.21 15.63 1.61
CA THR A 50 -15.57 16.03 2.03
C THR A 50 -16.10 15.14 3.14
N ASP A 51 -17.17 15.59 3.81
CA ASP A 51 -17.86 14.78 4.83
C ASP A 51 -18.45 13.49 4.23
N GLU A 52 -18.95 13.54 3.00
CA GLU A 52 -19.50 12.38 2.28
C GLU A 52 -18.44 11.31 2.04
N MET A 53 -17.22 11.72 1.67
CA MET A 53 -16.07 10.82 1.54
C MET A 53 -15.72 10.18 2.89
N GLY A 54 -15.76 10.96 3.98
CA GLY A 54 -15.53 10.47 5.34
C GLY A 54 -16.56 9.42 5.78
N GLN A 55 -17.84 9.63 5.46
CA GLN A 55 -18.89 8.65 5.74
C GLN A 55 -18.74 7.38 4.90
N TYR A 56 -18.38 7.53 3.63
CA TYR A 56 -18.16 6.41 2.72
C TYR A 56 -17.01 5.52 3.16
N ILE A 57 -15.83 6.09 3.44
CA ILE A 57 -14.67 5.31 3.89
C ILE A 57 -14.96 4.63 5.24
N TYR A 58 -15.63 5.32 6.16
CA TYR A 58 -16.01 4.73 7.45
C TYR A 58 -16.94 3.52 7.28
N ALA A 59 -17.93 3.63 6.39
CA ALA A 59 -18.82 2.52 6.08
C ALA A 59 -18.07 1.35 5.44
N CYS A 60 -17.12 1.61 4.52
CA CYS A 60 -16.27 0.59 3.93
C CYS A 60 -15.43 -0.14 5.00
N ILE A 61 -14.75 0.61 5.87
CA ILE A 61 -13.92 0.04 6.94
C ILE A 61 -14.77 -0.82 7.89
N LYS A 62 -15.95 -0.32 8.29
CA LYS A 62 -16.86 -1.04 9.18
C LYS A 62 -17.37 -2.34 8.53
N LYS A 63 -17.66 -2.33 7.23
CA LYS A 63 -18.12 -3.52 6.50
C LYS A 63 -17.03 -4.58 6.37
N ASN A 64 -15.76 -4.18 6.41
CA ASN A 64 -14.60 -5.06 6.30
C ASN A 64 -13.94 -5.36 7.66
N ASP A 65 -14.67 -5.19 8.78
CA ASP A 65 -14.19 -5.46 10.15
C ASP A 65 -12.85 -4.76 10.49
N GLY A 66 -12.63 -3.56 9.94
CA GLY A 66 -11.41 -2.80 10.16
C GLY A 66 -10.24 -3.16 9.24
N PHE A 67 -10.38 -4.18 8.38
CA PHE A 67 -9.38 -4.55 7.38
C PHE A 67 -9.51 -3.74 6.09
N GLY A 68 -8.43 -3.68 5.31
CA GLY A 68 -8.45 -3.05 3.98
C GLY A 68 -8.59 -1.52 3.99
N THR A 69 -8.17 -0.84 5.07
CA THR A 69 -8.24 0.63 5.19
C THR A 69 -7.58 1.37 4.02
N HIS A 70 -6.43 0.89 3.53
CA HIS A 70 -5.79 1.44 2.35
C HIS A 70 -6.65 1.29 1.09
N TRP A 71 -7.25 0.11 0.89
CA TRP A 71 -8.14 -0.13 -0.24
C TRP A 71 -9.42 0.71 -0.16
N CYS A 72 -10.04 0.81 1.02
CA CYS A 72 -11.20 1.69 1.23
C CYS A 72 -10.87 3.17 0.95
N TYR A 73 -9.65 3.62 1.29
CA TYR A 73 -9.19 4.96 0.95
C TYR A 73 -9.07 5.16 -0.56
N ASP A 74 -8.42 4.22 -1.25
CA ASP A 74 -8.24 4.28 -2.70
C ASP A 74 -9.59 4.26 -3.44
N GLU A 75 -10.52 3.40 -3.02
CA GLU A 75 -11.90 3.34 -3.55
C GLU A 75 -12.64 4.67 -3.33
N THR A 76 -12.49 5.28 -2.15
CA THR A 76 -13.10 6.59 -1.86
C THR A 76 -12.59 7.66 -2.81
N LEU A 77 -11.28 7.70 -3.09
CA LEU A 77 -10.73 8.66 -4.04
C LEU A 77 -11.23 8.39 -5.47
N GLU A 78 -11.32 7.12 -5.87
CA GLU A 78 -11.82 6.76 -7.20
C GLU A 78 -13.28 7.13 -7.44
N VAL A 79 -14.12 7.03 -6.41
CA VAL A 79 -15.54 7.38 -6.50
C VAL A 79 -15.76 8.89 -6.52
N PHE A 80 -15.08 9.63 -5.63
CA PHE A 80 -15.42 11.03 -5.37
C PHE A 80 -14.52 12.05 -6.07
N CYS A 81 -13.28 11.71 -6.43
CA CYS A 81 -12.34 12.70 -6.97
C CYS A 81 -12.47 13.00 -8.48
N PRO A 82 -12.76 12.05 -9.38
CA PRO A 82 -12.94 12.37 -10.80
C PRO A 82 -13.92 13.53 -11.07
N PRO A 83 -15.13 13.58 -10.48
CA PRO A 83 -16.05 14.70 -10.72
C PRO A 83 -15.52 16.04 -10.20
N GLN A 84 -14.81 16.05 -9.06
CA GLN A 84 -14.20 17.28 -8.52
C GLN A 84 -13.10 17.81 -9.44
N LEU A 85 -12.25 16.93 -9.95
CA LEU A 85 -11.16 17.29 -10.85
C LEU A 85 -11.69 17.77 -12.20
N GLU A 86 -12.77 17.17 -12.73
CA GLU A 86 -13.43 17.64 -13.94
C GLU A 86 -14.15 18.98 -13.74
N ALA A 87 -14.74 19.23 -12.57
CA ALA A 87 -15.32 20.52 -12.24
C ALA A 87 -14.25 21.62 -12.14
N ALA A 88 -13.13 21.33 -11.47
CA ALA A 88 -12.01 22.26 -11.33
C ALA A 88 -11.39 22.66 -12.68
N LYS A 89 -11.28 21.71 -13.62
CA LYS A 89 -10.83 21.99 -15.00
C LYS A 89 -11.76 22.94 -15.76
N LYS A 90 -13.07 22.86 -15.52
CA LYS A 90 -14.07 23.71 -16.20
C LYS A 90 -14.10 25.13 -15.67
N THR A 91 -13.72 25.32 -14.41
CA THR A 91 -13.63 26.63 -13.76
C THR A 91 -12.26 27.29 -13.92
N ALA A 92 -11.27 26.57 -14.43
CA ALA A 92 -9.96 27.12 -14.77
C ALA A 92 -10.06 27.88 -16.10
N ASP A 93 -10.20 29.20 -16.04
CA ASP A 93 -10.01 30.08 -17.20
C ASP A 93 -8.61 29.87 -17.80
N PRO A 94 -8.45 29.86 -19.14
CA PRO A 94 -7.15 29.65 -19.80
C PRO A 94 -6.15 30.82 -19.65
N ALA A 95 -6.34 31.73 -18.70
CA ALA A 95 -5.54 32.92 -18.50
C ALA A 95 -5.11 33.09 -17.04
N THR A 96 -4.29 32.17 -16.54
CA THR A 96 -3.37 32.54 -15.46
C THR A 96 -2.08 31.73 -15.64
N PRO A 97 -1.02 32.33 -16.22
CA PRO A 97 0.28 31.71 -16.19
C PRO A 97 0.74 31.73 -14.73
N ASP A 98 1.00 30.55 -14.17
CA ASP A 98 1.70 30.39 -12.90
C ASP A 98 3.05 31.11 -12.97
N LYS A 99 3.08 32.37 -12.54
CA LYS A 99 4.33 33.08 -12.25
C LYS A 99 4.64 32.81 -10.77
N PRO A 100 5.68 32.03 -10.44
CA PRO A 100 6.14 31.97 -9.06
C PRO A 100 6.70 33.35 -8.68
N ALA A 101 6.11 33.94 -7.64
CA ALA A 101 6.65 35.09 -6.94
C ALA A 101 7.35 34.59 -5.67
N ASN A 102 8.62 34.21 -5.82
CA ASN A 102 9.78 34.48 -4.95
C ASN A 102 10.93 33.56 -5.33
#